data_AF-A0A0F3GQH2-F1
#
_entry.id   AF-A0A0F3GQH2-F1
#
_cell.length_a   1.000
_cell.length_b   1.000
_cell.length_c   1.000
_cell.angle_alpha   90.00
_cell.angle_beta   90.00
_cell.angle_gamma   90.00
#
_symmetry.space_group_name_H-M   'P 1'
#
loop_
_entity.id
_entity.type
_entity.pdbx_description
1 polymer ?
#
loop_
_entity_poly.entity_id
_entity_poly.type
_entity_poly.pdbx_seq_one_letter_code
_entity_poly.pdbx_strand_id
1 'polypeptide(L)' 'MSRKMVILDGCGACAHVVHATNEIITIYPITPSSPIAEKCDSKTAAGEVNIWGSVPKVGMMQSEAGVAGAVHGS' A
#
# COMPACT_ATOMS: atom_id res chain seq x y z
N MET A 1 19.45 -2.70 -16.42
CA MET A 1 19.29 -3.75 -15.39
C MET A 1 18.42 -4.86 -15.94
N SER A 2 18.71 -6.12 -15.60
CA SER A 2 17.81 -7.24 -15.91
C SER A 2 16.55 -7.13 -15.03
N ARG A 3 15.36 -7.39 -15.58
CA ARG A 3 14.11 -7.37 -14.81
C ARG A 3 14.00 -8.65 -13.97
N LYS A 4 13.62 -8.52 -12.70
CA LYS A 4 13.35 -9.68 -11.83
C LYS A 4 11.98 -10.26 -12.18
N MET A 5 11.96 -11.50 -12.66
CA MET A 5 10.72 -12.25 -12.85
C MET A 5 10.35 -12.95 -11.54
N VAL A 6 9.10 -12.77 -11.10
CA VAL A 6 8.56 -13.34 -9.87
C VAL A 6 7.13 -13.83 -10.11
N ILE A 7 6.71 -14.85 -9.36
CA ILE A 7 5.33 -15.33 -9.37
C ILE A 7 4.58 -14.60 -8.25
N LEU A 8 3.54 -13.85 -8.62
CA LEU A 8 2.72 -13.05 -7.70
C LEU A 8 1.25 -13.15 -8.13
N ASP A 9 0.34 -13.05 -7.17
CA ASP A 9 -1.06 -12.72 -7.45
C ASP A 9 -1.22 -11.22 -7.82
N GLY A 10 -2.37 -10.84 -8.36
CA GLY A 10 -2.62 -9.45 -8.81
C GLY A 10 -2.57 -8.41 -7.69
N CYS A 11 -3.03 -8.74 -6.48
CA CYS A 11 -2.95 -7.83 -5.34
C CYS A 11 -1.50 -7.65 -4.86
N GLY A 12 -0.68 -8.70 -4.93
CA GLY A 12 0.75 -8.65 -4.62
C GLY A 12 1.53 -7.81 -5.61
N ALA A 13 1.21 -7.94 -6.90
CA ALA A 13 1.77 -7.08 -7.93
C ALA A 13 1.37 -5.60 -7.71
N CYS A 14 0.10 -5.34 -7.36
CA CYS A 14 -0.38 -4.00 -7.06
C CYS A 14 0.30 -3.40 -5.82
N ALA A 15 0.31 -4.13 -4.69
CA ALA A 15 0.91 -3.69 -3.43
C ALA A 15 2.42 -3.39 -3.57
N HIS A 16 3.12 -4.10 -4.44
CA HIS A 16 4.53 -3.80 -4.74
C HIS A 16 4.71 -2.37 -5.27
N VAL A 17 3.86 -1.94 -6.20
CA VAL A 17 3.94 -0.60 -6.78
C VAL A 17 3.39 0.44 -5.80
N VAL A 18 2.22 0.19 -5.19
CA VAL A 18 1.57 1.11 -4.24
C VAL A 18 2.52 1.48 -3.10
N HIS A 19 3.16 0.49 -2.47
CA HIS A 19 4.10 0.76 -1.38
C HIS A 19 5.34 1.51 -1.85
N ALA A 20 5.85 1.19 -3.04
CA ALA A 20 7.05 1.82 -3.58
C ALA A 20 6.82 3.29 -3.98
N THR A 21 5.60 3.70 -4.36
CA THR A 21 5.36 5.03 -4.95
C THR A 21 4.74 6.06 -4.00
N ASN A 22 4.20 5.62 -2.86
CA ASN A 22 3.40 6.47 -1.99
C ASN A 22 4.12 6.81 -0.67
N GLU A 23 3.90 8.02 -0.15
CA GLU A 23 4.31 8.40 1.20
C GLU A 23 3.20 8.14 2.23
N ILE A 24 1.94 8.26 1.82
CA ILE A 24 0.74 8.01 2.65
C ILE A 24 -0.14 6.96 1.96
N ILE A 25 -0.62 5.98 2.73
CA ILE A 25 -1.52 4.92 2.26
C ILE A 25 -2.67 4.78 3.27
N THR A 26 -3.85 5.28 2.92
CA THR A 26 -5.05 5.17 3.76
C THR A 26 -5.92 4.01 3.29
N ILE A 27 -6.39 3.17 4.21
CA ILE A 27 -7.01 1.87 3.88
C ILE A 27 -8.34 1.64 4.59
N TYR A 28 -9.18 0.80 3.99
CA TYR A 28 -10.32 0.15 4.62
C TYR A 28 -10.50 -1.25 4.00
N PRO A 29 -10.76 -2.30 4.79
CA PRO A 29 -10.84 -3.66 4.26
C PRO A 29 -12.16 -3.91 3.52
N ILE A 30 -12.07 -4.33 2.27
CA ILE A 30 -13.19 -4.84 1.48
C ILE A 30 -12.70 -5.91 0.49
N THR A 31 -13.41 -7.05 0.44
CA THR A 31 -13.12 -8.14 -0.50
C THR A 31 -13.39 -7.69 -1.94
N PRO A 32 -12.52 -8.00 -2.92
CA PRO A 32 -11.31 -8.82 -2.84
C PRO A 32 -9.99 -8.02 -2.65
N SER A 33 -10.05 -6.73 -2.37
CA SER A 33 -8.88 -5.83 -2.36
C SER A 33 -8.10 -5.77 -1.05
N SER A 34 -8.65 -6.27 0.06
CA SER A 34 -7.97 -6.27 1.38
C SER A 34 -6.51 -6.75 1.36
N PRO A 35 -6.11 -7.77 0.56
CA PRO A 35 -4.72 -8.20 0.51
C PRO A 35 -3.71 -7.13 0.04
N ILE A 36 -4.15 -6.09 -0.68
CA ILE A 36 -3.27 -4.96 -1.05
C ILE A 36 -2.88 -4.20 0.22
N ALA A 37 -3.87 -3.86 1.05
CA ALA A 37 -3.68 -3.11 2.29
C ALA A 37 -2.82 -3.87 3.29
N GLU A 38 -3.09 -5.16 3.51
CA GLU A 38 -2.31 -6.03 4.41
C GLU A 38 -0.84 -6.13 4.01
N LYS A 39 -0.56 -6.25 2.70
CA LYS A 39 0.81 -6.29 2.16
C LYS A 39 1.52 -4.94 2.35
N CYS A 40 0.85 -3.82 2.10
CA CYS A 40 1.42 -2.49 2.32
C CYS A 40 1.70 -2.21 3.81
N ASP A 41 0.79 -2.61 4.70
CA ASP A 41 0.96 -2.50 6.15
C ASP A 41 2.15 -3.33 6.64
N SER A 42 2.25 -4.59 6.19
CA SER A 42 3.37 -5.48 6.53
C SER A 42 4.72 -4.92 6.06
N LYS A 43 4.80 -4.37 4.84
CA LYS A 43 6.01 -3.75 4.30
C LYS A 43 6.42 -2.50 5.10
N THR A 44 5.44 -1.70 5.49
CA THR A 44 5.64 -0.52 6.34
C THR A 44 6.15 -0.91 7.73
N ALA A 45 5.54 -1.91 8.36
CA ALA A 45 5.98 -2.45 9.65
C ALA A 45 7.40 -3.06 9.58
N ALA A 46 7.79 -3.61 8.43
CA ALA A 46 9.14 -4.09 8.16
C ALA A 46 10.14 -2.96 7.85
N GLY A 47 9.71 -1.69 7.79
CA GLY A 47 10.58 -0.55 7.50
C GLY A 47 11.05 -0.47 6.05
N GLU A 48 10.34 -1.09 5.11
CA GLU A 48 10.66 -0.97 3.68
C GLU A 48 10.47 0.49 3.24
N VAL A 49 11.47 1.05 2.55
CA VAL A 49 11.44 2.43 2.06
C VAL A 49 10.85 2.50 0.65
N ASN A 50 10.11 3.57 0.39
CA ASN A 50 9.62 3.90 -0.94
C ASN A 50 10.72 4.55 -1.81
N ILE A 51 10.38 4.93 -3.04
CA ILE A 51 11.31 5.59 -3.97
C ILE A 51 11.76 6.99 -3.52
N TRP A 52 11.10 7.56 -2.51
CA TRP A 52 11.43 8.87 -1.92
C TRP A 52 12.37 8.73 -0.71
N GLY A 53 12.72 7.50 -0.32
CA GLY A 53 13.59 7.23 0.83
C GLY A 53 12.86 7.32 2.18
N SER A 54 11.53 7.41 2.19
CA SER A 54 10.70 7.40 3.39
C SER A 54 9.98 6.06 3.54
N VAL A 55 9.66 5.66 4.77
CA VAL A 55 8.76 4.51 5.01
C VAL A 55 7.33 5.04 4.87
N PRO A 56 6.50 4.49 3.97
CA PRO A 56 5.12 4.95 3.80
C PRO A 56 4.33 4.87 5.12
N LYS A 57 3.48 5.84 5.39
CA LYS A 57 2.56 5.79 6.54
C LYS A 57 1.26 5.10 6.12
N VAL A 58 0.98 3.95 6.72
CA VAL A 58 -0.28 3.22 6.51
C VAL A 58 -1.26 3.55 7.64
N GLY A 59 -2.50 3.91 7.29
CA GLY A 59 -3.54 4.26 8.27
C GLY A 59 -4.90 3.72 7.88
N MET A 60 -5.54 2.98 8.79
CA MET A 60 -6.89 2.44 8.58
C MET A 60 -7.96 3.46 8.99
N MET A 61 -8.93 3.69 8.10
CA MET A 61 -10.08 4.55 8.35
C MET A 61 -11.29 3.74 8.81
N GLN A 62 -12.37 4.41 9.21
CA GLN A 62 -13.61 3.77 9.68
C GLN A 62 -14.53 3.28 8.56
N SER A 63 -14.34 3.76 7.33
CA SER A 63 -15.08 3.36 6.11
C SER A 63 -14.30 3.79 4.87
N GLU A 64 -14.70 3.30 3.70
CA GLU A 64 -14.17 3.73 2.40
C GLU A 64 -14.42 5.23 2.15
N ALA A 65 -15.51 5.79 2.69
CA ALA A 65 -15.75 7.24 2.64
C ALA A 65 -14.71 8.00 3.48
N GLY A 66 -14.31 7.45 4.63
CA GLY A 66 -13.20 7.96 5.44
C GLY A 66 -11.87 7.91 4.68
N VAL A 67 -11.61 6.82 3.94
CA VAL A 67 -10.45 6.72 3.05
C VAL A 67 -10.48 7.83 2.01
N ALA A 68 -11.59 8.03 1.29
CA ALA A 68 -11.70 9.05 0.26
C ALA A 68 -11.42 10.46 0.80
N GLY A 69 -11.94 10.79 1.98
CA GLY A 69 -11.67 12.08 2.64
C GLY A 69 -10.20 12.24 3.06
N ALA A 70 -9.60 11.18 3.61
CA ALA A 70 -8.20 11.21 4.04
C ALA A 70 -7.24 11.32 2.84
N VAL A 71 -7.49 10.58 1.74
CA VAL A 71 -6.73 10.69 0.48
C VAL A 71 -6.84 12.09 -0.12
N HIS A 72 -8.02 12.72 -0.06
CA HIS A 72 -8.18 14.08 -0.58
C HIS A 72 -7.37 15.13 0.20
N GLY A 73 -7.24 14.96 1.51
CA GLY A 73 -6.55 15.90 2.38
C GLY A 73 -5.04 15.67 2.51
N SER A 74 -4.54 14.49 2.15
CA SER A 74 -3.11 14.12 2.20
C SER A 74 -2.34 14.66 1.00
#